data_AF-A0A6N8JFW5-F1
#
_entry.id   AF-A0A6N8JFW5-F1
#
_cell.length_a   1.000
_cell.length_b   1.000
_cell.length_c   1.000
_cell.angle_alpha   90.00
_cell.angle_beta   90.00
_cell.angle_gamma   90.00
#
_symmetry.space_group_name_H-M   'P 1'
#
loop_
_entity.id
_entity.type
_entity.pdbx_description
1 polymer ?
#
loop_
_entity_poly.entity_id
_entity_poly.type
_entity_poly.pdbx_seq_one_letter_code
_entity_poly.pdbx_strand_id
1 'polypeptide(L)'
;MQDARVKIIGKLKEDLKANFIEALDCNNLNNNELILLCDYSEFVIPIGYCFTEIIRQNGSVFSAKIILRNVSQQLFFPLEEIPHGWKTVCKYEFVEGAIPNEVQELPILGGWTHFDRYLIFK
;
A
#
# COMPACT_ATOMS: atom_id res chain seq x y z
N MET A 1 -3.52 11.39 -17.95
CA MET A 1 -3.53 10.33 -16.93
C MET A 1 -4.41 10.80 -15.80
N GLN A 2 -5.23 9.93 -15.23
CA GLN A 2 -5.97 10.24 -14.01
C GLN A 2 -4.99 10.26 -12.83
N ASP A 3 -5.07 11.29 -11.98
CA ASP A 3 -4.36 11.33 -10.69
C ASP A 3 -5.03 10.34 -9.74
N ALA A 4 -4.66 9.06 -9.84
CA ALA A 4 -5.21 8.01 -9.02
C ALA A 4 -4.83 8.19 -7.56
N ARG A 5 -5.70 7.76 -6.64
CA ARG A 5 -5.47 7.86 -5.20
C ARG A 5 -5.82 6.56 -4.52
N VAL A 6 -5.03 6.20 -3.52
CA VAL A 6 -5.31 5.04 -2.67
C VAL A 6 -5.11 5.40 -1.22
N LYS A 7 -6.07 4.98 -0.39
CA LYS A 7 -6.03 5.18 1.05
C LYS A 7 -5.28 4.03 1.71
N ILE A 8 -4.20 4.34 2.41
CA ILE A 8 -3.36 3.41 3.13
C ILE A 8 -3.68 3.48 4.62
N ILE A 9 -4.07 2.36 5.21
CA ILE A 9 -4.51 2.31 6.62
C ILE A 9 -3.50 1.68 7.57
N GLY A 10 -2.54 0.91 7.06
CA GLY A 10 -1.59 0.22 7.94
C GLY A 10 -0.60 -0.67 7.22
N LYS A 11 0.38 -1.16 7.98
CA LYS A 11 1.33 -2.19 7.60
C LYS A 11 0.71 -3.57 7.89
N LEU A 12 0.89 -4.53 7.00
CA LEU A 12 0.46 -5.90 7.26
C LEU A 12 1.30 -6.50 8.41
N LYS A 13 0.62 -7.19 9.33
CA LYS A 13 1.27 -7.92 10.43
C LYS A 13 2.18 -9.04 9.90
N GLU A 14 3.34 -9.21 10.52
CA GLU A 14 4.41 -10.10 10.03
C GLU A 14 3.98 -11.55 9.89
N ASP A 15 3.23 -12.07 10.88
CA ASP A 15 2.72 -13.44 10.91
C ASP A 15 1.72 -13.74 9.77
N LEU A 16 1.09 -12.72 9.20
CA LEU A 16 0.19 -12.87 8.06
C LEU A 16 0.90 -12.85 6.71
N LYS A 17 2.13 -12.34 6.62
CA LYS A 17 2.87 -12.26 5.35
C LYS A 17 3.06 -13.62 4.70
N ALA A 18 3.17 -14.69 5.50
CA ALA A 18 3.27 -16.07 5.02
C ALA A 18 2.11 -16.46 4.10
N ASN A 19 0.91 -15.95 4.36
CA ASN A 19 -0.28 -16.23 3.55
C ASN A 19 -0.21 -15.54 2.18
N PHE A 20 0.59 -14.48 2.05
CA PHE A 20 0.69 -13.66 0.83
C PHE A 20 1.97 -13.91 0.03
N ILE A 21 2.77 -14.93 0.37
CA ILE A 21 4.05 -15.19 -0.29
C ILE A 21 3.89 -15.29 -1.81
N GLU A 22 2.92 -16.06 -2.29
CA GLU A 22 2.72 -16.28 -3.73
C GLU A 22 2.24 -15.02 -4.46
N ALA A 23 1.43 -14.19 -3.80
CA ALA A 23 0.83 -13.02 -4.44
C ALA A 23 1.69 -11.75 -4.37
N LEU A 24 2.46 -11.59 -3.28
CA LEU A 24 3.18 -10.35 -2.97
C LEU A 24 4.70 -10.52 -2.92
N ASP A 25 5.23 -11.73 -3.11
CA ASP A 25 6.66 -12.04 -2.98
C ASP A 25 7.26 -11.54 -1.66
N CYS A 26 6.58 -11.89 -0.55
CA CYS A 26 6.93 -11.44 0.80
C CYS A 26 8.29 -11.98 1.31
N ASN A 27 8.87 -13.00 0.67
CA ASN A 27 10.11 -13.64 1.14
C ASN A 27 11.35 -12.78 0.91
N ASN A 28 11.31 -11.85 -0.05
CA ASN A 28 12.43 -11.02 -0.45
C ASN A 28 12.02 -9.54 -0.46
N LEU A 29 11.63 -9.00 0.69
CA LEU A 29 11.40 -7.57 0.82
C LEU A 29 12.74 -6.84 0.92
N ASN A 30 13.00 -5.94 -0.02
CA ASN A 30 14.09 -5.00 0.09
C ASN A 30 13.81 -3.98 1.21
N ASN A 31 14.86 -3.30 1.71
CA ASN A 31 14.71 -2.28 2.77
C ASN A 31 13.81 -1.10 2.36
N ASN A 32 13.59 -0.91 1.07
CA ASN A 32 12.73 0.11 0.50
C ASN A 32 11.36 -0.43 0.08
N GLU A 33 11.00 -1.65 0.46
CA GLU A 33 9.71 -2.27 0.12
C GLU A 33 8.87 -2.51 1.37
N LEU A 34 7.55 -2.40 1.22
CA LEU A 34 6.62 -2.58 2.32
C LEU A 34 5.28 -3.14 1.85
N ILE A 35 4.72 -4.04 2.67
CA ILE A 35 3.37 -4.57 2.48
C ILE A 35 2.38 -3.72 3.27
N LEU A 36 1.44 -3.10 2.56
CA LEU A 36 0.49 -2.15 3.11
C LEU A 36 -0.95 -2.59 2.84
N LEU A 37 -1.81 -2.33 3.80
CA LEU A 37 -3.25 -2.49 3.68
C LEU A 37 -3.85 -1.24 3.06
N CYS A 38 -4.47 -1.43 1.90
CA CYS A 38 -5.20 -0.41 1.18
C CYS A 38 -6.68 -0.55 1.51
N ASP A 39 -7.29 0.55 1.92
CA ASP A 39 -8.74 0.64 2.03
C ASP A 39 -9.35 0.91 0.63
N TYR A 40 -10.66 1.13 0.59
CA TYR A 40 -11.41 1.48 -0.61
C TYR A 40 -10.66 2.46 -1.54
N SER A 41 -10.54 2.08 -2.83
CA SER A 41 -10.05 2.94 -3.91
C SER A 41 -11.17 3.29 -4.89
N GLU A 42 -11.28 4.56 -5.27
CA GLU A 42 -12.19 5.06 -6.32
C GLU A 42 -11.61 4.89 -7.74
N PHE A 43 -10.44 4.28 -7.86
CA PHE A 43 -9.71 4.17 -9.11
C PHE A 43 -9.35 2.71 -9.39
N VAL A 44 -9.17 2.41 -10.66
CA VAL A 44 -8.46 1.20 -11.08
C VAL A 44 -6.99 1.56 -11.19
N ILE A 45 -6.13 0.93 -10.40
CA ILE A 45 -4.71 1.29 -10.31
C ILE A 45 -3.84 0.09 -10.72
N PRO A 46 -3.23 0.10 -11.91
CA PRO A 46 -2.42 -1.01 -12.37
C PRO A 46 -1.13 -1.14 -11.58
N ILE A 47 -0.61 -2.37 -11.48
CA ILE A 47 0.78 -2.59 -11.05
C ILE A 47 1.73 -1.76 -11.92
N GLY A 48 2.76 -1.20 -11.30
CA GLY A 48 3.70 -0.26 -11.91
C GLY A 48 3.28 1.20 -11.84
N TYR A 49 2.05 1.51 -11.38
CA TYR A 49 1.65 2.89 -11.13
C TYR A 49 2.58 3.54 -10.10
N CYS A 50 3.02 4.77 -10.40
CA CYS A 50 3.93 5.54 -9.58
C CYS A 50 3.17 6.70 -8.93
N PHE A 51 2.96 6.61 -7.63
CA PHE A 51 2.50 7.72 -6.80
C PHE A 51 3.67 8.66 -6.55
N THR A 52 3.39 9.96 -6.54
CA THR A 52 4.38 11.03 -6.39
C THR A 52 4.22 11.82 -5.09
N GLU A 53 3.12 11.60 -4.37
CA GLU A 53 2.77 12.32 -3.16
C GLU A 53 2.24 11.38 -2.06
N ILE A 54 2.58 11.71 -0.82
CA ILE A 54 1.94 11.18 0.39
C ILE A 54 1.18 12.33 1.05
N ILE A 55 -0.10 12.11 1.33
CA ILE A 55 -0.97 13.10 1.95
C ILE A 55 -1.43 12.57 3.31
N ARG A 56 -1.21 13.36 4.37
CA ARG A 56 -1.73 13.11 5.72
C ARG A 56 -3.18 13.58 5.82
N GLN A 57 -3.91 13.06 6.81
CA GLN A 57 -5.31 13.45 7.09
C GLN A 57 -5.48 14.94 7.38
N ASN A 58 -4.47 15.58 7.96
CA ASN A 58 -4.47 17.03 8.21
C ASN A 58 -4.19 17.87 6.94
N GLY A 59 -4.06 17.24 5.77
CA GLY A 59 -3.81 17.89 4.49
C GLY A 59 -2.33 18.15 4.17
N SER A 60 -1.39 17.78 5.05
CA SER A 60 0.05 17.94 4.76
C SER A 60 0.47 17.01 3.62
N VAL A 61 1.23 17.53 2.66
CA VAL A 61 1.68 16.82 1.46
C VAL A 61 3.20 16.67 1.48
N PHE A 62 3.67 15.48 1.13
CA PHE A 62 5.09 15.14 1.05
C PHE A 62 5.36 14.54 -0.32
N SER A 63 6.42 15.01 -0.99
CA SER A 63 6.89 14.39 -2.23
C SER A 63 7.51 13.03 -1.93
N ALA A 64 7.14 12.01 -2.68
CA ALA A 64 7.72 10.67 -2.59
C ALA A 64 7.47 9.90 -3.89
N LYS A 65 8.43 9.12 -4.38
CA LYS A 65 8.20 8.21 -5.51
C LYS A 65 7.91 6.81 -5.01
N ILE A 66 6.67 6.35 -5.19
CA ILE A 66 6.18 5.07 -4.66
C ILE A 66 5.59 4.25 -5.80
N ILE A 67 6.17 3.09 -6.07
CA ILE A 67 5.71 2.19 -7.14
C ILE A 67 4.87 1.07 -6.53
N LEU A 68 3.67 0.87 -7.06
CA LEU A 68 2.87 -0.32 -6.76
C LEU A 68 3.49 -1.54 -7.45
N ARG A 69 3.97 -2.52 -6.68
CA ARG A 69 4.67 -3.70 -7.23
C ARG A 69 3.78 -4.92 -7.36
N ASN A 70 2.95 -5.20 -6.36
CA ASN A 70 2.05 -6.34 -6.36
C ASN A 70 0.76 -6.00 -5.64
N VAL A 71 -0.33 -6.64 -6.05
CA VAL A 71 -1.65 -6.49 -5.45
C VAL A 71 -2.20 -7.87 -5.10
N SER A 72 -2.85 -7.96 -3.95
CA SER A 72 -3.61 -9.12 -3.51
C SER A 72 -4.87 -8.68 -2.77
N GLN A 73 -5.67 -9.65 -2.39
CA GLN A 73 -6.97 -9.48 -1.73
C GLN A 73 -7.10 -10.44 -0.54
N GLN A 74 -8.23 -10.38 0.16
CA GLN A 74 -8.43 -11.13 1.41
C GLN A 74 -8.23 -12.65 1.29
N LEU A 75 -8.44 -13.23 0.10
CA LEU A 75 -8.22 -14.66 -0.17
C LEU A 75 -6.81 -14.97 -0.70
N PHE A 76 -5.86 -14.04 -0.57
CA PHE A 76 -4.43 -14.25 -0.88
C PHE A 76 -4.09 -14.49 -2.36
N PHE A 77 -5.05 -14.35 -3.28
CA PHE A 77 -4.79 -14.44 -4.72
C PHE A 77 -4.15 -13.16 -5.26
N PRO A 78 -3.22 -13.25 -6.23
CA PRO A 78 -2.68 -12.09 -6.91
C PRO A 78 -3.74 -11.41 -7.78
N LEU A 79 -3.57 -10.10 -7.96
CA LEU A 79 -4.33 -9.26 -8.88
C LEU A 79 -3.36 -8.43 -9.72
N GLU A 80 -3.75 -8.10 -10.95
CA GLU A 80 -2.95 -7.27 -11.86
C GLU A 80 -3.05 -5.76 -11.53
N GLU A 81 -4.02 -5.38 -10.70
CA GLU A 81 -4.36 -4.00 -10.37
C GLU A 81 -5.13 -3.93 -9.05
N ILE A 82 -5.19 -2.74 -8.43
CA ILE A 82 -6.16 -2.42 -7.38
C ILE A 82 -7.50 -2.17 -8.08
N PRO A 83 -8.52 -3.01 -7.86
CA PRO A 83 -9.81 -2.81 -8.51
C PRO A 83 -10.61 -1.68 -7.86
N HIS A 84 -11.45 -1.03 -8.65
CA HIS A 84 -12.38 -0.03 -8.15
C HIS A 84 -13.28 -0.61 -7.05
N GLY A 85 -13.25 0.04 -5.89
CA GLY A 85 -14.08 -0.25 -4.73
C GLY A 85 -13.61 -1.37 -3.83
N TRP A 86 -12.39 -1.87 -4.04
CA TRP A 86 -11.86 -3.00 -3.28
C TRP A 86 -10.97 -2.56 -2.12
N LYS A 87 -10.90 -3.43 -1.12
CA LYS A 87 -9.89 -3.44 -0.06
C LYS A 87 -8.81 -4.44 -0.47
N THR A 88 -7.56 -4.01 -0.50
CA THR A 88 -6.45 -4.81 -1.03
C THR A 88 -5.24 -4.81 -0.10
N VAL A 89 -4.37 -5.79 -0.29
CA VAL A 89 -3.05 -5.86 0.34
C VAL A 89 -2.04 -5.68 -0.78
N CYS A 90 -1.17 -4.69 -0.67
CA CYS A 90 -0.30 -4.30 -1.76
C CYS A 90 1.16 -4.22 -1.31
N LYS A 91 2.08 -4.64 -2.20
CA LYS A 91 3.51 -4.38 -2.07
C LYS A 91 3.83 -3.05 -2.74
N TYR A 92 4.50 -2.18 -2.03
CA TYR A 92 4.99 -0.91 -2.54
C TYR A 92 6.50 -0.84 -2.45
N GLU A 93 7.12 -0.17 -3.41
CA GLU A 93 8.54 0.19 -3.40
C GLU A 93 8.70 1.70 -3.31
N PHE A 94 9.55 2.15 -2.39
CA PHE A 94 9.95 3.54 -2.21
C PHE A 94 11.25 3.78 -2.97
N VAL A 95 11.16 4.46 -4.12
CA VAL A 95 12.26 4.57 -5.10
C VAL A 95 13.45 5.37 -4.56
N GLU A 96 13.21 6.27 -3.62
CA GLU A 96 14.24 7.08 -2.97
C GLU A 96 15.05 6.31 -1.91
N GLY A 97 14.80 5.00 -1.76
CA GLY A 97 15.59 4.06 -0.98
C GLY A 97 15.18 3.94 0.48
N ALA A 98 14.75 5.03 1.13
CA ALA A 98 14.21 4.99 2.49
C ALA A 98 12.69 5.10 2.48
N ILE A 99 12.02 4.27 3.29
CA ILE A 99 10.59 4.38 3.54
C ILE A 99 10.34 5.64 4.41
N PRO A 100 9.50 6.59 3.99
CA PRO A 100 9.23 7.82 4.74
C PRO A 100 8.70 7.55 6.16
N ASN A 101 9.06 8.42 7.11
CA ASN A 101 8.66 8.31 8.51
C ASN A 101 7.13 8.24 8.68
N GLU A 102 6.39 8.97 7.83
CA GLU A 102 4.93 8.98 7.77
C GLU A 102 4.37 7.57 7.62
N VAL A 103 4.97 6.79 6.73
CA VAL A 103 4.59 5.41 6.43
C VAL A 103 5.06 4.49 7.56
N GLN A 104 6.23 4.74 8.13
CA GLN A 104 6.74 3.99 9.28
C GLN A 104 5.84 4.13 10.52
N GLU A 105 5.21 5.29 10.70
CA GLU A 105 4.30 5.56 11.81
C GLU A 105 2.89 4.96 11.63
N LEU A 106 2.60 4.33 10.49
CA LEU A 106 1.35 3.60 10.32
C LEU A 106 1.24 2.43 11.31
N PRO A 107 0.03 2.09 11.77
CA PRO A 107 -0.17 0.95 12.65
C PRO A 107 0.12 -0.37 11.93
N ILE A 108 0.46 -1.41 12.70
CA ILE A 108 0.58 -2.78 12.22
C ILE A 108 -0.76 -3.49 12.42
N LEU A 109 -1.33 -4.04 11.35
CA LEU A 109 -2.71 -4.51 11.32
C LEU A 109 -2.82 -5.96 10.82
N GLY A 110 -3.78 -6.70 11.39
CA GLY A 110 -4.15 -8.03 10.94
C GLY A 110 -5.25 -8.06 9.86
N GLY A 111 -5.77 -6.90 9.46
CA GLY A 111 -6.87 -6.77 8.50
C GLY A 111 -7.44 -5.35 8.47
N TRP A 112 -8.55 -5.17 7.75
CA TRP A 112 -9.21 -3.86 7.56
C TRP A 112 -10.20 -3.54 8.68
N THR A 113 -9.72 -3.34 9.89
CA THR A 113 -10.52 -2.77 10.99
C THR A 113 -10.55 -1.24 10.91
N HIS A 114 -11.47 -0.59 11.63
CA HIS A 114 -11.59 0.87 11.61
C HIS A 114 -10.40 1.51 12.33
N PHE A 115 -9.73 2.47 11.68
CA PHE A 115 -8.62 3.22 12.26
C PHE A 115 -8.74 4.71 11.96
N ASP A 116 -8.45 5.51 12.98
CA ASP A 116 -8.49 6.97 12.91
C ASP A 116 -7.31 7.57 12.18
N ARG A 117 -6.29 6.78 11.81
CA ARG A 117 -5.09 7.26 11.10
C ARG A 117 -4.92 6.56 9.76
N TYR A 118 -4.78 7.35 8.69
CA TYR A 118 -4.48 6.86 7.35
C TYR A 118 -3.59 7.85 6.58
N LEU A 119 -3.03 7.38 5.48
CA LEU A 119 -2.36 8.20 4.46
C LEU A 119 -3.09 8.04 3.12
N ILE A 120 -2.91 9.00 2.23
CA ILE A 120 -3.31 8.86 0.83
C ILE A 120 -2.04 8.90 -0.02
N PHE A 121 -1.85 7.90 -0.86
CA PHE A 121 -0.86 7.97 -1.94
C PHE A 121 -1.54 8.53 -3.19
N LYS A 122 -0.88 9.48 -3.86
CA LYS A 122 -1.36 10.16 -5.06
C LYS A 122 -0.27 10.28 -6.10
#